data_AF-S8EGG7-F1
#
_entry.id   AF-S8EGG7-F1
#
_cell.length_a   1.000
_cell.length_b   1.000
_cell.length_c   1.000
_cell.angle_alpha   90.00
_cell.angle_beta   90.00
_cell.angle_gamma   90.00
#
_symmetry.space_group_name_H-M   'P 1'
#
loop_
_entity.id
_entity.type
_entity.pdbx_description
1 polymer ?
#
loop_
_entity_poly.entity_id
_entity_poly.type
_entity_poly.pdbx_seq_one_letter_code
_entity_poly.pdbx_strand_id
1 'polypeptide(L)'
;MSPTERDPFAGAFFRSRGEAFVSKRDYAAALSDFQQAYGLLKFAVPATAAPVLVKIARCRLCLESHSSALLAVQEALAIDSANDAARALKRRLLQIQETEETLRQERAAARWHVARSTWNACVQLYEEEGCPVPIELRCWKVYLTVFERNWEEAQSAANTIFEDAPQAISAILAKINVHFLVGDLQQALWLARDGLKSAPDSVPLKALHKKVKDVCNLKARGGIQMECREYTAALQCWKDALVLIPDLPEDGGGGPLRAIMLYNQAQAEAELQQFADALRSIDASLKLDGIRWTTYRLRGHIHSALHLFDLSVDDLKTALQKITLKAYGATASDISQLHQELTKAEKCVAHANASPKDYYKILQLSPTCSQADIRKAYKVQMLKHHPDKGGVEAQFKLVNEAYTTLSDPGSRRIYDDQRLRQPRRSAPH
;
A
#
# COMPACT_ATOMS: atom_id res chain seq x y z
N MET A 1 52.74 32.13 -19.04
CA MET A 1 52.71 30.84 -18.31
C MET A 1 53.38 31.03 -16.98
N SER A 2 52.65 30.86 -15.89
CA SER A 2 53.17 31.01 -14.53
C SER A 2 54.18 29.90 -14.17
N PRO A 3 55.08 30.09 -13.18
CA PRO A 3 56.11 29.09 -12.83
C PRO A 3 55.54 27.73 -12.39
N THR A 4 54.29 27.69 -11.93
CA THR A 4 53.56 26.49 -11.53
C THR A 4 53.03 25.66 -12.72
N GLU A 5 52.94 26.24 -13.93
CA GLU A 5 52.49 25.53 -15.13
C GLU A 5 53.58 24.64 -15.76
N ARG A 6 54.81 24.64 -15.22
CA ARG A 6 55.96 23.88 -15.72
C ARG A 6 56.42 22.73 -14.83
N ASP A 7 55.74 22.47 -13.71
CA ASP A 7 56.11 21.37 -12.81
C ASP A 7 55.34 20.08 -13.17
N PRO A 8 55.97 19.08 -13.84
CA PRO A 8 55.34 17.80 -14.11
C PRO A 8 54.93 17.01 -12.85
N PHE A 9 55.48 17.34 -11.67
CA PHE A 9 55.10 16.72 -10.40
C PHE A 9 53.76 17.24 -9.86
N ALA A 10 53.36 18.47 -10.20
CA ALA A 10 52.08 19.04 -9.77
C ALA A 10 50.87 18.24 -10.29
N GLY A 11 50.91 17.81 -11.55
CA GLY A 11 49.86 16.97 -12.14
C GLY A 11 49.78 15.57 -11.51
N ALA A 12 50.91 14.99 -11.08
CA ALA A 12 50.93 13.72 -10.37
C ALA A 12 50.35 13.83 -8.95
N PHE A 13 50.64 14.93 -8.25
CA PHE A 13 50.10 15.23 -6.93
C PHE A 13 48.57 15.28 -6.94
N PHE A 14 47.96 16.06 -7.85
CA PHE A 14 46.50 16.15 -7.94
C PHE A 14 45.84 14.81 -8.29
N ARG A 15 46.46 13.98 -9.13
CA ARG A 15 45.93 12.64 -9.41
C ARG A 15 45.92 11.74 -8.17
N SER A 16 47.02 11.70 -7.42
CA SER A 16 47.13 10.87 -6.22
C SER A 16 46.17 11.34 -5.12
N ARG A 17 46.05 12.66 -4.92
CA ARG A 17 45.09 13.22 -3.96
C ARG A 17 43.64 12.97 -4.38
N GLY A 18 43.32 13.09 -5.67
CA GLY A 18 42.03 12.73 -6.22
C GLY A 18 41.66 11.26 -5.96
N GLU A 19 42.60 10.32 -6.11
CA GLU A 19 42.40 8.89 -5.78
C GLU A 19 42.11 8.67 -4.28
N ALA A 20 42.77 9.43 -3.40
CA ALA A 20 42.50 9.39 -1.98
C ALA A 20 41.07 9.89 -1.65
N PHE A 21 40.58 10.92 -2.35
CA PHE A 21 39.20 11.39 -2.22
C PHE A 21 38.18 10.36 -2.74
N VAL A 22 38.46 9.68 -3.87
CA VAL A 22 37.62 8.58 -4.37
C VAL A 22 37.51 7.46 -3.33
N SER A 23 38.61 7.09 -2.67
CA SER A 23 38.61 6.08 -1.61
C SER A 23 37.73 6.47 -0.41
N LYS A 24 37.53 7.77 -0.17
CA LYS A 24 36.63 8.31 0.85
C LYS A 24 35.20 8.57 0.35
N ARG A 25 34.90 8.24 -0.91
CA ARG A 25 33.64 8.55 -1.60
C ARG A 25 33.33 10.06 -1.71
N ASP A 26 34.34 10.91 -1.59
CA ASP A 26 34.21 12.34 -1.84
C ASP A 26 34.46 12.63 -3.33
N TYR A 27 33.45 12.30 -4.15
CA TYR A 27 33.56 12.41 -5.61
C TYR A 27 33.63 13.86 -6.09
N ALA A 28 33.12 14.82 -5.32
CA ALA A 28 33.18 16.25 -5.65
C ALA A 28 34.61 16.79 -5.51
N ALA A 29 35.28 16.50 -4.38
CA ALA A 29 36.68 16.86 -4.20
C ALA A 29 37.59 16.12 -5.20
N ALA A 30 37.33 14.84 -5.44
CA ALA A 30 38.06 14.05 -6.43
C ALA A 30 37.93 14.64 -7.85
N LEU A 31 36.72 15.05 -8.25
CA LEU A 31 36.47 15.65 -9.56
C LEU A 31 37.30 16.92 -9.75
N SER A 32 37.31 17.81 -8.75
CA SER A 32 38.09 19.05 -8.78
C SER A 32 39.58 18.77 -8.98
N ASP A 33 40.13 17.81 -8.24
CA ASP A 33 41.53 17.41 -8.35
C ASP A 33 41.88 16.80 -9.72
N PHE A 34 41.03 15.92 -10.25
CA PHE A 34 41.26 15.36 -11.58
C PHE A 34 41.14 16.42 -12.68
N GLN A 35 40.25 17.41 -12.54
CA GLN A 35 40.16 18.54 -13.48
C GLN A 35 41.42 19.41 -13.46
N GLN A 36 41.98 19.68 -12.27
CA GLN A 36 43.26 20.38 -12.14
C GLN A 36 44.41 19.58 -12.77
N ALA A 37 44.48 18.28 -12.51
CA ALA A 37 45.46 17.40 -13.14
C ALA A 37 45.33 17.40 -14.67
N TYR A 38 44.10 17.33 -15.19
CA TYR A 38 43.84 17.36 -16.63
C TYR A 38 44.27 18.68 -17.28
N GLY A 39 43.97 19.83 -16.64
CA GLY A 39 44.38 21.15 -17.15
C GLY A 39 45.89 21.29 -17.32
N LEU A 40 46.68 20.69 -16.42
CA LEU A 40 48.14 20.67 -16.50
C LEU A 40 48.65 19.69 -17.58
N LEU A 41 48.00 18.54 -17.74
CA LEU A 41 48.45 17.47 -18.65
C LEU A 41 48.04 17.69 -20.11
N LYS A 42 46.90 18.36 -20.38
CA LYS A 42 46.34 18.51 -21.73
C LYS A 42 47.32 19.14 -22.72
N PHE A 43 48.17 20.05 -22.25
CA PHE A 43 49.15 20.74 -23.08
C PHE A 43 50.55 20.13 -22.98
N ALA A 44 50.89 19.49 -21.85
CA ALA A 44 52.23 18.99 -21.59
C ALA A 44 52.46 17.57 -22.13
N VAL A 45 51.53 16.63 -21.88
CA VAL A 45 51.68 15.21 -22.25
C VAL A 45 50.32 14.60 -22.64
N PRO A 46 49.82 14.86 -23.88
CA PRO A 46 48.46 14.50 -24.29
C PRO A 46 48.12 13.01 -24.13
N ALA A 47 49.07 12.10 -24.37
CA ALA A 47 48.87 10.66 -24.22
C ALA A 47 48.49 10.24 -22.78
N THR A 48 48.92 11.00 -21.76
CA THR A 48 48.59 10.71 -20.35
C THR A 48 47.29 11.36 -19.88
N ALA A 49 46.67 12.19 -20.71
CA ALA A 49 45.45 12.92 -20.37
C ALA A 49 44.19 12.04 -20.48
N ALA A 50 44.17 11.05 -21.38
CA ALA A 50 43.02 10.16 -21.58
C ALA A 50 42.65 9.34 -20.31
N PRO A 51 43.60 8.69 -19.59
CA PRO A 51 43.27 8.03 -18.31
C PRO A 51 42.71 8.96 -17.24
N VAL A 52 43.13 10.23 -17.22
CA VAL A 52 42.60 11.23 -16.26
C VAL A 52 41.17 11.62 -16.61
N LEU A 53 40.86 11.78 -17.90
CA LEU A 53 39.49 12.01 -18.36
C LEU A 53 38.54 10.85 -18.02
N VAL A 54 39.02 9.60 -18.05
CA VAL A 54 38.24 8.44 -17.57
C VAL A 54 37.92 8.57 -16.07
N LYS A 55 38.86 9.05 -15.25
CA LYS A 55 38.61 9.32 -13.81
C LYS A 55 37.60 10.45 -13.61
N ILE A 56 37.73 11.55 -14.37
CA ILE A 56 36.75 12.65 -14.40
C ILE A 56 35.36 12.12 -14.75
N ALA A 57 35.25 11.27 -15.78
CA ALA A 57 33.99 10.68 -16.18
C ALA A 57 33.36 9.81 -15.09
N ARG A 58 34.15 8.98 -14.39
CA ARG A 58 33.67 8.16 -13.26
C ARG A 58 33.17 9.03 -12.11
N CYS A 59 33.91 10.08 -11.73
CA CYS A 59 33.45 11.02 -10.70
C CYS A 59 32.15 11.71 -11.11
N ARG A 60 32.01 12.12 -12.37
CA ARG A 60 30.77 12.71 -12.89
C ARG A 60 29.59 11.74 -12.89
N LEU A 61 29.82 10.46 -13.19
CA LEU A 61 28.79 9.42 -13.07
C LEU A 61 28.33 9.27 -11.62
N CYS A 62 29.27 9.17 -10.68
CA CYS A 62 28.96 9.07 -9.25
C CYS A 62 28.32 10.34 -8.66
N LEU A 63 28.39 11.47 -9.37
CA LEU A 63 27.71 12.74 -9.07
C LEU A 63 26.45 12.94 -9.95
N GLU A 64 25.89 11.87 -10.51
CA GLU A 64 24.62 11.85 -11.25
C GLU A 64 24.62 12.76 -12.51
N SER A 65 25.80 13.03 -13.07
CA SER A 65 25.99 13.90 -14.23
C SER A 65 26.32 13.11 -15.51
N HIS A 66 25.39 12.25 -15.96
CA HIS A 66 25.63 11.27 -17.05
C HIS A 66 26.06 11.90 -18.38
N SER A 67 25.42 13.01 -18.80
CA SER A 67 25.77 13.70 -20.04
C SER A 67 27.20 14.23 -20.01
N SER A 68 27.57 14.86 -18.89
CA SER A 68 28.92 15.37 -18.64
C SER A 68 29.97 14.25 -18.52
N ALA A 69 29.59 13.10 -17.97
CA ALA A 69 30.43 11.90 -17.94
C ALA A 69 30.68 11.38 -19.36
N LEU A 70 29.64 11.27 -20.18
CA LEU A 70 29.75 10.80 -21.57
C LEU A 70 30.63 11.73 -22.41
N LEU A 71 30.52 13.05 -22.24
CA LEU A 71 31.39 14.03 -22.91
C LEU A 71 32.87 13.83 -22.52
N ALA A 72 33.18 13.62 -21.24
CA ALA A 72 34.55 13.35 -20.80
C ALA A 72 35.11 12.04 -21.40
N VAL A 73 34.27 11.01 -21.54
CA VAL A 73 34.67 9.76 -22.20
C VAL A 73 34.90 9.95 -23.70
N GLN A 74 34.06 10.75 -24.37
CA GLN A 74 34.25 11.09 -25.78
C GLN A 74 35.55 11.86 -26.00
N GLU A 75 35.88 12.82 -25.13
CA GLU A 75 37.15 13.54 -25.17
C GLU A 75 38.34 12.59 -24.93
N ALA A 76 38.22 11.64 -24.00
CA ALA A 76 39.25 10.63 -23.76
C ALA A 76 39.52 9.77 -25.00
N LEU A 77 38.46 9.34 -25.71
CA LEU A 77 38.55 8.55 -26.93
C LEU A 77 39.02 9.35 -28.15
N ALA A 78 38.81 10.67 -28.15
CA ALA A 78 39.37 11.54 -29.18
C ALA A 78 40.90 11.67 -29.04
N ILE A 79 41.42 11.63 -27.81
CA ILE A 79 42.86 11.64 -27.52
C ILE A 79 43.47 10.26 -27.76
N ASP A 80 42.83 9.21 -27.24
CA ASP A 80 43.28 7.82 -27.35
C ASP A 80 42.09 6.93 -27.71
N SER A 81 41.91 6.71 -29.01
CA SER A 81 40.82 5.87 -29.53
C SER A 81 40.94 4.41 -29.12
N ALA A 82 42.14 3.96 -28.72
CA ALA A 82 42.47 2.60 -28.29
C ALA A 82 42.25 2.36 -26.79
N ASN A 83 41.89 3.40 -26.03
CA ASN A 83 41.75 3.31 -24.58
C ASN A 83 40.61 2.37 -24.14
N ASP A 84 40.95 1.17 -23.68
CA ASP A 84 39.97 0.16 -23.30
C ASP A 84 39.08 0.59 -22.13
N ALA A 85 39.65 1.31 -21.15
CA ALA A 85 38.89 1.81 -20.01
C ALA A 85 37.83 2.85 -20.44
N ALA A 86 38.18 3.75 -21.37
CA ALA A 86 37.22 4.71 -21.93
C ALA A 86 36.13 4.03 -22.76
N ARG A 87 36.48 3.03 -23.58
CA ARG A 87 35.48 2.25 -24.36
C ARG A 87 34.53 1.46 -23.46
N ALA A 88 35.06 0.81 -22.43
CA ALA A 88 34.27 0.08 -21.44
C ALA A 88 33.29 1.03 -20.73
N LEU A 89 33.79 2.16 -20.22
CA LEU A 89 32.96 3.16 -19.55
C LEU A 89 31.91 3.79 -20.49
N LYS A 90 32.23 4.02 -21.77
CA LYS A 90 31.25 4.49 -22.76
C LYS A 90 30.08 3.52 -22.90
N ARG A 91 30.37 2.23 -23.09
CA ARG A 91 29.34 1.18 -23.21
C ARG A 91 28.46 1.15 -21.96
N ARG A 92 29.09 1.23 -20.79
CA ARG A 92 28.37 1.24 -19.52
C ARG A 92 27.45 2.45 -19.34
N LEU A 93 27.93 3.65 -19.63
CA LEU A 93 27.12 4.87 -19.54
C LEU A 93 25.89 4.81 -20.45
N LEU A 94 26.06 4.30 -21.68
CA LEU A 94 24.94 4.11 -22.61
C LEU A 94 23.94 3.06 -22.08
N GLN A 95 24.44 1.95 -21.52
CA GLN A 95 23.59 0.93 -20.91
C GLN A 95 22.80 1.47 -19.71
N ILE A 96 23.42 2.29 -18.85
CA ILE A 96 22.73 2.95 -17.73
C ILE A 96 21.62 3.86 -18.26
N GLN A 97 21.93 4.72 -19.23
CA GLN A 97 20.93 5.64 -19.83
C GLN A 97 19.75 4.89 -20.46
N GLU A 98 20.02 3.84 -21.21
CA GLU A 98 19.00 3.00 -21.84
C GLU A 98 18.13 2.28 -20.80
N THR A 99 18.75 1.72 -19.77
CA THR A 99 18.03 0.98 -18.72
C THR A 99 17.17 1.93 -17.87
N GLU A 100 17.67 3.13 -17.54
CA GLU A 100 16.89 4.16 -16.84
C GLU A 100 15.70 4.67 -17.66
N GLU A 101 15.89 4.86 -18.97
CA GLU A 101 14.80 5.24 -19.88
C GLU A 101 13.76 4.12 -19.98
N THR A 102 14.20 2.87 -20.10
CA THR A 102 13.31 1.70 -20.06
C THR A 102 12.52 1.66 -18.75
N LEU A 103 13.18 1.86 -17.60
CA LEU A 103 12.51 1.92 -16.30
C LEU A 103 11.45 3.04 -16.26
N ARG A 104 11.77 4.22 -16.81
CA ARG A 104 10.83 5.36 -16.90
C ARG A 104 9.60 5.00 -17.74
N GLN A 105 9.80 4.31 -18.87
CA GLN A 105 8.73 3.88 -19.77
C GLN A 105 7.83 2.81 -19.14
N GLU A 106 8.43 1.77 -18.54
CA GLU A 106 7.67 0.69 -17.88
C GLU A 106 6.84 1.22 -16.71
N ARG A 107 7.37 2.22 -15.98
CA ARG A 107 6.63 2.94 -14.94
C ARG A 107 5.46 3.74 -15.52
N ALA A 108 5.69 4.50 -16.59
CA ALA A 108 4.63 5.25 -17.25
C ALA A 108 3.51 4.34 -17.81
N ALA A 109 3.88 3.12 -18.21
CA ALA A 109 2.96 2.09 -18.66
C ALA A 109 2.35 1.23 -17.54
N ALA A 110 2.61 1.54 -16.26
CA ALA A 110 2.15 0.81 -15.09
C ALA A 110 2.51 -0.71 -15.10
N ARG A 111 3.64 -1.09 -15.72
CA ARG A 111 4.11 -2.47 -15.78
C ARG A 111 5.05 -2.79 -14.61
N TRP A 112 4.48 -2.79 -13.40
CA TRP A 112 5.24 -2.82 -12.14
C TRP A 112 6.22 -3.99 -11.98
N HIS A 113 5.85 -5.19 -12.43
CA HIS A 113 6.74 -6.35 -12.36
C HIS A 113 7.97 -6.21 -13.29
N VAL A 114 7.78 -5.66 -14.49
CA VAL A 114 8.89 -5.37 -15.42
C VAL A 114 9.72 -4.19 -14.91
N ALA A 115 9.06 -3.18 -14.33
CA ALA A 115 9.76 -2.07 -13.69
C ALA A 115 10.65 -2.54 -12.53
N ARG A 116 10.22 -3.53 -11.74
CA ARG A 116 11.04 -4.13 -10.67
C ARG A 116 12.31 -4.80 -11.21
N SER A 117 12.19 -5.64 -12.23
CA SER A 117 13.37 -6.30 -12.82
C SER A 117 14.32 -5.29 -13.48
N THR A 118 13.77 -4.30 -14.18
CA THR A 118 14.54 -3.22 -14.81
C THR A 118 15.23 -2.35 -13.77
N TRP A 119 14.58 -2.06 -12.65
CA TRP A 119 15.17 -1.33 -11.53
C TRP A 119 16.34 -2.10 -10.89
N ASN A 120 16.21 -3.42 -10.68
CA ASN A 120 17.31 -4.25 -10.20
C ASN A 120 18.52 -4.18 -11.15
N ALA A 121 18.26 -4.25 -12.46
CA ALA A 121 19.30 -4.10 -13.47
C ALA A 121 19.97 -2.72 -13.38
N CYS A 122 19.21 -1.62 -13.29
CA CYS A 122 19.77 -0.28 -13.09
C CYS A 122 20.69 -0.23 -11.85
N VAL A 123 20.24 -0.72 -10.70
CA VAL A 123 21.01 -0.71 -9.45
C VAL A 123 22.31 -1.50 -9.61
N GLN A 124 22.24 -2.70 -10.18
CA GLN A 124 23.41 -3.52 -10.46
C GLN A 124 24.41 -2.78 -11.36
N LEU A 125 23.94 -2.02 -12.36
CA LEU A 125 24.85 -1.25 -13.22
C LEU A 125 25.66 -0.20 -12.45
N TYR A 126 25.07 0.43 -11.44
CA TYR A 126 25.77 1.37 -10.56
C TYR A 126 26.73 0.67 -9.61
N GLU A 127 26.31 -0.45 -9.03
CA GLU A 127 27.09 -1.22 -8.07
C GLU A 127 28.36 -1.79 -8.69
N GLU A 128 28.31 -2.38 -9.90
CA GLU A 128 29.54 -2.92 -10.51
C GLU A 128 30.50 -1.80 -11.00
N GLU A 129 30.01 -0.56 -11.16
CA GLU A 129 30.88 0.60 -11.38
C GLU A 129 31.42 1.22 -10.08
N GLY A 130 30.97 0.74 -8.92
CA GLY A 130 31.35 1.27 -7.62
C GLY A 130 30.84 2.69 -7.37
N CYS A 131 29.77 3.10 -8.07
CA CYS A 131 29.13 4.40 -7.86
C CYS A 131 27.94 4.28 -6.89
N PRO A 132 27.63 5.34 -6.13
CA PRO A 132 26.41 5.40 -5.36
C PRO A 132 25.20 5.34 -6.29
N VAL A 133 24.16 4.62 -5.88
CA VAL A 133 22.89 4.57 -6.60
C VAL A 133 22.19 5.92 -6.45
N PRO A 134 21.73 6.54 -7.56
CA PRO A 134 21.05 7.83 -7.53
C PRO A 134 19.85 7.88 -6.58
N ILE A 135 19.64 9.02 -5.95
CA ILE A 135 18.57 9.15 -4.96
C ILE A 135 17.18 8.89 -5.53
N GLU A 136 16.92 9.30 -6.77
CA GLU A 136 15.66 9.01 -7.46
C GLU A 136 15.47 7.50 -7.59
N LEU A 137 16.49 6.76 -8.03
CA LEU A 137 16.42 5.30 -8.15
C LEU A 137 16.23 4.63 -6.79
N ARG A 138 16.87 5.14 -5.74
CA ARG A 138 16.63 4.65 -4.37
C ARG A 138 15.19 4.90 -3.92
N CYS A 139 14.61 6.07 -4.21
CA CYS A 139 13.21 6.36 -3.94
C CYS A 139 12.27 5.43 -4.75
N TRP A 140 12.64 5.05 -5.98
CA TRP A 140 11.88 4.06 -6.75
C TRP A 140 11.83 2.68 -6.10
N LYS A 141 12.85 2.29 -5.32
CA LYS A 141 12.76 1.09 -4.48
C LYS A 141 11.55 1.15 -3.56
N VAL A 142 11.33 2.30 -2.92
CA VAL A 142 10.22 2.52 -1.97
C VAL A 142 8.87 2.39 -2.67
N TYR A 143 8.71 2.99 -3.85
CA TYR A 143 7.45 2.88 -4.60
C TYR A 143 7.18 1.44 -5.05
N LEU A 144 8.22 0.70 -5.47
CA LEU A 144 8.07 -0.71 -5.84
C LEU A 144 7.73 -1.61 -4.63
N THR A 145 8.31 -1.35 -3.45
CA THR A 145 7.96 -2.10 -2.22
C THR A 145 6.56 -1.76 -1.73
N VAL A 146 6.09 -0.53 -1.93
CA VAL A 146 4.68 -0.13 -1.70
C VAL A 146 3.74 -0.91 -2.61
N PHE A 147 4.03 -1.00 -3.91
CA PHE A 147 3.25 -1.82 -4.86
C PHE A 147 3.16 -3.29 -4.40
N GLU A 148 4.25 -3.85 -3.90
CA GLU A 148 4.31 -5.21 -3.35
C GLU A 148 3.64 -5.35 -1.98
N ARG A 149 3.13 -4.26 -1.40
CA ARG A 149 2.52 -4.18 -0.07
C ARG A 149 3.47 -4.62 1.06
N ASN A 150 4.78 -4.47 0.85
CA ASN A 150 5.80 -4.70 1.88
C ASN A 150 6.04 -3.40 2.68
N TRP A 151 5.12 -3.10 3.59
CA TRP A 151 5.08 -1.84 4.34
C TRP A 151 6.24 -1.65 5.31
N GLU A 152 6.78 -2.74 5.86
CA GLU A 152 7.93 -2.69 6.78
C GLU A 152 9.21 -2.31 6.01
N GLU A 153 9.46 -2.95 4.87
CA GLU A 153 10.59 -2.60 4.01
C GLU A 153 10.43 -1.20 3.40
N ALA A 154 9.23 -0.81 2.97
CA ALA A 154 8.96 0.53 2.46
C ALA A 154 9.27 1.63 3.49
N GLN A 155 8.87 1.44 4.75
CA GLN A 155 9.18 2.36 5.85
C GLN A 155 10.67 2.42 6.14
N SER A 156 11.33 1.26 6.26
CA SER A 156 12.77 1.18 6.51
C SER A 156 13.57 1.87 5.39
N ALA A 157 13.27 1.55 4.14
CA ALA A 157 13.94 2.15 2.98
C ALA A 157 13.71 3.67 2.90
N ALA A 158 12.48 4.14 3.10
CA ALA A 158 12.18 5.57 3.09
C ALA A 158 12.90 6.33 4.22
N ASN A 159 13.03 5.72 5.42
CA ASN A 159 13.76 6.31 6.52
C ASN A 159 15.25 6.44 6.23
N THR A 160 15.89 5.36 5.76
CA THR A 160 17.32 5.39 5.40
C THR A 160 17.62 6.43 4.32
N ILE A 161 16.78 6.51 3.28
CA ILE A 161 16.98 7.50 2.21
C ILE A 161 16.82 8.93 2.74
N PHE A 162 15.85 9.16 3.62
CA PHE A 162 15.63 10.47 4.22
C PHE A 162 16.76 10.88 5.19
N GLU A 163 17.33 9.94 5.94
CA GLU A 163 18.50 10.20 6.80
C GLU A 163 19.72 10.59 5.98
N ASP A 164 19.95 9.92 4.86
CA ASP A 164 21.07 10.21 3.96
C ASP A 164 20.91 11.57 3.25
N ALA A 165 19.67 11.95 2.90
CA ALA A 165 19.39 13.13 2.08
C ALA A 165 18.08 13.85 2.49
N PRO A 166 18.06 14.49 3.67
CA PRO A 166 16.83 15.05 4.26
C PRO A 166 16.26 16.25 3.49
N GLN A 167 17.05 16.89 2.64
CA GLN A 167 16.64 18.03 1.82
C GLN A 167 16.18 17.63 0.41
N ALA A 168 16.35 16.36 0.03
CA ALA A 168 15.92 15.91 -1.29
C ALA A 168 14.39 15.78 -1.35
N ILE A 169 13.77 16.52 -2.27
CA ILE A 169 12.30 16.55 -2.42
C ILE A 169 11.76 15.13 -2.69
N SER A 170 12.46 14.32 -3.47
CA SER A 170 12.10 12.92 -3.76
C SER A 170 12.08 12.06 -2.49
N ALA A 171 13.07 12.19 -1.61
CA ALA A 171 13.12 11.48 -0.33
C ALA A 171 12.01 11.92 0.62
N ILE A 172 11.75 13.23 0.72
CA ILE A 172 10.66 13.80 1.53
C ILE A 172 9.31 13.24 1.04
N LEU A 173 9.05 13.28 -0.28
CA LEU A 173 7.81 12.77 -0.88
C LEU A 173 7.62 11.28 -0.64
N ALA A 174 8.66 10.46 -0.83
CA ALA A 174 8.60 9.03 -0.60
C ALA A 174 8.24 8.73 0.86
N LYS A 175 8.89 9.40 1.82
CA LYS A 175 8.63 9.23 3.25
C LYS A 175 7.21 9.66 3.65
N ILE A 176 6.73 10.82 3.17
CA ILE A 176 5.34 11.26 3.41
C ILE A 176 4.36 10.23 2.85
N ASN A 177 4.58 9.74 1.63
CA ASN A 177 3.68 8.80 0.99
C ASN A 177 3.57 7.49 1.78
N VAL A 178 4.70 6.96 2.26
CA VAL A 178 4.70 5.76 3.08
C VAL A 178 3.95 5.97 4.40
N HIS A 179 4.22 7.04 5.16
CA HIS A 179 3.47 7.33 6.37
C HIS A 179 1.97 7.51 6.09
N PHE A 180 1.62 8.17 4.98
CA PHE A 180 0.24 8.34 4.55
C PHE A 180 -0.43 6.98 4.28
N LEU A 181 0.15 6.12 3.45
CA LEU A 181 -0.45 4.83 3.08
C LEU A 181 -0.53 3.86 4.27
N VAL A 182 0.44 3.88 5.18
CA VAL A 182 0.41 3.08 6.42
C VAL A 182 -0.62 3.62 7.42
N GLY A 183 -1.09 4.86 7.24
CA GLY A 183 -2.12 5.48 8.07
C GLY A 183 -1.58 6.30 9.25
N ASP A 184 -0.27 6.54 9.29
CA ASP A 184 0.38 7.49 10.20
C ASP A 184 0.22 8.93 9.66
N LEU A 185 -1.04 9.37 9.69
CA LEU A 185 -1.46 10.67 9.17
C LEU A 185 -0.84 11.85 9.93
N GLN A 186 -0.51 11.67 11.21
CA GLN A 186 0.12 12.69 12.03
C GLN A 186 1.54 12.98 11.52
N GLN A 187 2.34 11.94 11.35
CA GLN A 187 3.71 12.08 10.85
C GLN A 187 3.72 12.54 9.39
N ALA A 188 2.82 12.00 8.55
CA ALA A 188 2.69 12.42 7.16
C ALA A 188 2.37 13.93 7.04
N LEU A 189 1.43 14.44 7.84
CA LEU A 189 1.05 15.85 7.81
C LEU A 189 2.16 16.76 8.35
N TRP A 190 2.85 16.32 9.41
CA TRP A 190 4.00 17.05 9.94
C TRP A 190 5.12 17.17 8.90
N LEU A 191 5.55 16.04 8.31
CA LEU A 191 6.58 16.00 7.26
C LEU A 191 6.19 16.83 6.04
N ALA A 192 4.93 16.78 5.61
CA ALA A 192 4.45 17.56 4.47
C ALA A 192 4.50 19.07 4.74
N ARG A 193 4.16 19.51 5.96
CA ARG A 193 4.28 20.91 6.37
C ARG A 193 5.73 21.34 6.47
N ASP A 194 6.59 20.50 7.03
CA ASP A 194 8.00 20.81 7.21
C ASP A 194 8.74 20.89 5.88
N GLY A 195 8.51 19.93 4.98
CA GLY A 195 9.06 19.95 3.62
C GLY A 195 8.66 21.19 2.81
N LEU A 196 7.45 21.72 3.02
CA LEU A 196 7.00 22.96 2.38
C LEU A 196 7.69 24.22 2.92
N LYS A 197 8.28 24.19 4.13
CA LYS A 197 9.11 25.30 4.62
C LYS A 197 10.41 25.39 3.81
N SER A 198 11.03 24.25 3.53
CA SER A 198 12.29 24.16 2.77
C SER A 198 12.08 24.34 1.26
N ALA A 199 10.94 23.88 0.73
CA ALA A 199 10.64 23.93 -0.71
C ALA A 199 9.21 24.47 -0.96
N PRO A 200 8.97 25.77 -0.72
CA PRO A 200 7.64 26.37 -0.78
C PRO A 200 7.01 26.38 -2.17
N ASP A 201 7.79 26.22 -3.24
CA ASP A 201 7.30 26.21 -4.62
C ASP A 201 7.09 24.82 -5.21
N SER A 202 7.43 23.77 -4.45
CA SER A 202 7.28 22.38 -4.91
C SER A 202 5.81 22.01 -5.13
N VAL A 203 5.41 21.91 -6.40
CA VAL A 203 4.06 21.48 -6.82
C VAL A 203 3.71 20.09 -6.26
N PRO A 204 4.58 19.06 -6.35
CA PRO A 204 4.29 17.75 -5.78
C PRO A 204 4.06 17.78 -4.26
N LEU A 205 4.86 18.55 -3.50
CA LEU A 205 4.68 18.67 -2.05
C LEU A 205 3.37 19.41 -1.71
N LYS A 206 3.00 20.46 -2.45
CA LYS A 206 1.72 21.16 -2.26
C LYS A 206 0.55 20.21 -2.49
N ALA A 207 0.58 19.42 -3.56
CA ALA A 207 -0.46 18.46 -3.88
C ALA A 207 -0.59 17.37 -2.80
N LEU A 208 0.54 16.78 -2.38
CA LEU A 208 0.55 15.74 -1.35
C LEU A 208 0.13 16.28 0.02
N HIS A 209 0.62 17.45 0.43
CA HIS A 209 0.19 18.10 1.67
C HIS A 209 -1.33 18.36 1.69
N LYS A 210 -1.90 18.84 0.57
CA LYS A 210 -3.35 19.03 0.44
C LYS A 210 -4.10 17.70 0.62
N LYS A 211 -3.69 16.66 -0.11
CA LYS A 211 -4.27 15.30 0.00
C LYS A 211 -4.25 14.78 1.45
N VAL A 212 -3.09 14.85 2.11
CA VAL A 212 -2.93 14.40 3.50
C VAL A 212 -3.83 15.21 4.44
N LYS A 213 -3.82 16.54 4.32
CA LYS A 213 -4.64 17.44 5.15
C LYS A 213 -6.14 17.16 4.99
N ASP A 214 -6.60 17.00 3.76
CA ASP A 214 -8.02 16.77 3.47
C ASP A 214 -8.49 15.43 4.04
N VAL A 215 -7.68 14.36 3.91
CA VAL A 215 -7.95 13.06 4.54
C VAL A 215 -7.96 13.16 6.06
N CYS A 216 -7.02 13.89 6.68
CA CYS A 216 -7.04 14.13 8.13
C CYS A 216 -8.34 14.79 8.59
N ASN A 217 -8.78 15.82 7.86
CA ASN A 217 -10.01 16.55 8.20
C ASN A 217 -11.26 15.68 8.04
N LEU A 218 -11.35 14.91 6.94
CA LEU A 218 -12.46 13.98 6.72
C LEU A 218 -12.48 12.90 7.79
N LYS A 219 -11.31 12.37 8.19
CA LYS A 219 -11.23 11.38 9.25
C LYS A 219 -11.66 11.91 10.60
N ALA A 220 -11.23 13.11 10.97
CA ALA A 220 -11.65 13.75 12.22
C ALA A 220 -13.16 14.03 12.22
N ARG A 221 -13.69 14.61 11.14
CA ARG A 221 -15.12 14.91 11.00
C ARG A 221 -15.99 13.66 11.04
N GLY A 222 -15.61 12.62 10.29
CA GLY A 222 -16.33 11.35 10.29
C GLY A 222 -16.33 10.70 11.68
N GLY A 223 -15.21 10.79 12.42
CA GLY A 223 -15.13 10.31 13.80
C GLY A 223 -16.13 11.00 14.74
N ILE A 224 -16.16 12.34 14.69
CA ILE A 224 -17.13 13.14 15.48
C ILE A 224 -18.57 12.75 15.11
N GLN A 225 -18.87 12.59 13.83
CA GLN A 225 -20.21 12.22 13.37
C GLN A 225 -20.61 10.81 13.83
N MET A 226 -19.67 9.87 13.87
CA MET A 226 -19.92 8.54 14.46
C MET A 226 -20.27 8.65 15.94
N GLU A 227 -19.55 9.46 16.72
CA GLU A 227 -19.83 9.69 18.14
C GLU A 227 -21.19 10.35 18.37
N CYS A 228 -21.57 11.30 17.50
CA CYS A 228 -22.88 11.95 17.50
C CYS A 228 -24.02 11.08 16.93
N ARG A 229 -23.74 9.84 16.50
CA ARG A 229 -24.68 8.92 15.83
C ARG A 229 -25.28 9.47 14.53
N GLU A 230 -24.59 10.40 13.88
CA GLU A 230 -24.93 10.93 12.56
C GLU A 230 -24.32 10.04 11.47
N TYR A 231 -24.76 8.78 11.42
CA TYR A 231 -24.10 7.74 10.60
C TYR A 231 -24.12 8.03 9.10
N THR A 232 -25.16 8.70 8.58
CA THR A 232 -25.24 9.10 7.17
C THR A 232 -24.17 10.15 6.82
N ALA A 233 -23.95 11.12 7.71
CA ALA A 233 -22.94 12.14 7.53
C ALA A 233 -21.53 11.54 7.66
N ALA A 234 -21.32 10.67 8.65
CA ALA A 234 -20.07 9.93 8.82
C ALA A 234 -19.73 9.09 7.57
N LEU A 235 -20.71 8.35 7.05
CA LEU A 235 -20.58 7.55 5.83
C LEU A 235 -20.14 8.41 4.64
N GLN A 236 -20.67 9.62 4.49
CA GLN A 236 -20.24 10.52 3.43
C GLN A 236 -18.77 10.95 3.60
N CYS A 237 -18.35 11.29 4.83
CA CYS A 237 -16.95 11.62 5.09
C CYS A 237 -16.00 10.46 4.76
N TRP A 238 -16.38 9.21 5.04
CA TRP A 238 -15.59 8.03 4.70
C TRP A 238 -15.51 7.80 3.18
N LYS A 239 -16.63 7.97 2.47
CA LYS A 239 -16.66 7.88 1.00
C LYS A 239 -15.79 8.95 0.35
N ASP A 240 -15.88 10.19 0.82
CA ASP A 240 -15.05 11.30 0.34
C ASP A 240 -13.56 11.03 0.59
N ALA A 241 -13.21 10.45 1.75
CA ALA A 241 -11.83 10.08 2.06
C ALA A 241 -11.31 8.96 1.12
N LEU A 242 -12.16 7.99 0.78
CA LEU A 242 -11.83 6.89 -0.13
C LEU A 242 -11.66 7.33 -1.59
N VAL A 243 -12.27 8.44 -1.99
CA VAL A 243 -11.98 9.09 -3.29
C VAL A 243 -10.54 9.62 -3.31
N LEU A 244 -10.06 10.16 -2.19
CA LEU A 244 -8.67 10.61 -2.05
C LEU A 244 -7.68 9.47 -1.84
N ILE A 245 -8.13 8.27 -1.47
CA ILE A 245 -7.30 7.08 -1.25
C ILE A 245 -7.79 5.96 -2.17
N PRO A 246 -7.70 6.11 -3.51
CA PRO A 246 -8.25 5.15 -4.46
C PRO A 246 -7.56 3.78 -4.38
N ASP A 247 -8.21 2.77 -4.96
CA ASP A 247 -7.64 1.42 -5.12
C ASP A 247 -6.69 1.39 -6.32
N LEU A 248 -5.52 2.01 -6.15
CA LEU A 248 -4.48 2.07 -7.17
C LEU A 248 -3.40 1.02 -6.89
N PRO A 249 -3.02 0.18 -7.88
CA PRO A 249 -1.96 -0.81 -7.72
C PRO A 249 -0.64 -0.20 -7.23
N GLU A 250 -0.24 0.95 -7.78
CA GLU A 250 0.98 1.68 -7.42
C GLU A 250 1.07 2.09 -5.95
N ASP A 251 -0.08 2.32 -5.32
CA ASP A 251 -0.21 2.67 -3.90
C ASP A 251 -0.48 1.43 -3.03
N GLY A 252 -0.24 0.23 -3.56
CA GLY A 252 -0.53 -1.03 -2.88
C GLY A 252 -2.03 -1.23 -2.61
N GLY A 253 -2.90 -0.66 -3.45
CA GLY A 253 -4.35 -0.59 -3.24
C GLY A 253 -4.76 0.44 -2.18
N GLY A 254 -3.98 1.51 -1.99
CA GLY A 254 -4.24 2.54 -0.97
C GLY A 254 -3.80 2.16 0.46
N GLY A 255 -3.21 0.98 0.60
CA GLY A 255 -2.55 0.50 1.83
C GLY A 255 -3.45 0.36 3.07
N PRO A 256 -2.82 0.19 4.25
CA PRO A 256 -3.52 0.10 5.54
C PRO A 256 -4.47 1.27 5.81
N LEU A 257 -4.14 2.48 5.35
CA LEU A 257 -5.01 3.66 5.49
C LEU A 257 -6.36 3.45 4.79
N ARG A 258 -6.37 2.94 3.56
CA ARG A 258 -7.62 2.61 2.85
C ARG A 258 -8.41 1.54 3.60
N ALA A 259 -7.73 0.54 4.15
CA ALA A 259 -8.37 -0.47 5.00
C ALA A 259 -9.02 0.14 6.25
N ILE A 260 -8.41 1.14 6.89
CA ILE A 260 -9.04 1.91 7.99
C ILE A 260 -10.30 2.63 7.53
N MET A 261 -10.25 3.31 6.38
CA MET A 261 -11.42 4.04 5.88
C MET A 261 -12.57 3.10 5.50
N LEU A 262 -12.27 1.95 4.87
CA LEU A 262 -13.26 0.92 4.54
C LEU A 262 -13.89 0.29 5.79
N TYR A 263 -13.08 0.02 6.82
CA TYR A 263 -13.59 -0.43 8.11
C TYR A 263 -14.54 0.61 8.74
N ASN A 264 -14.16 1.88 8.76
CA ASN A 264 -15.01 2.96 9.30
C ASN A 264 -16.30 3.13 8.49
N GLN A 265 -16.22 3.03 7.16
CA GLN A 265 -17.39 3.01 6.28
C GLN A 265 -18.33 1.84 6.65
N ALA A 266 -17.79 0.63 6.79
CA ALA A 266 -18.58 -0.54 7.15
C ALA A 266 -19.26 -0.40 8.52
N GLN A 267 -18.60 0.25 9.48
CA GLN A 267 -19.18 0.52 10.79
C GLN A 267 -20.41 1.43 10.66
N ALA A 268 -20.32 2.51 9.89
CA ALA A 268 -21.45 3.40 9.62
C ALA A 268 -22.57 2.68 8.84
N GLU A 269 -22.23 1.85 7.85
CA GLU A 269 -23.18 1.04 7.08
C GLU A 269 -23.93 0.03 7.97
N ALA A 270 -23.23 -0.61 8.91
CA ALA A 270 -23.82 -1.56 9.84
C ALA A 270 -24.82 -0.88 10.79
N GLU A 271 -24.48 0.31 11.32
CA GLU A 271 -25.40 1.11 12.14
C GLU A 271 -26.65 1.57 11.36
N LEU A 272 -26.51 1.80 10.06
CA LEU A 272 -27.61 2.09 9.13
C LEU A 272 -28.36 0.83 8.66
N GLN A 273 -28.02 -0.36 9.19
CA GLN A 273 -28.56 -1.67 8.79
C GLN A 273 -28.35 -2.01 7.30
N GLN A 274 -27.37 -1.37 6.65
CA GLN A 274 -26.93 -1.65 5.29
C GLN A 274 -25.92 -2.82 5.29
N PHE A 275 -26.30 -3.95 5.87
CA PHE A 275 -25.39 -5.07 6.15
C PHE A 275 -24.70 -5.64 4.91
N ALA A 276 -25.38 -5.62 3.77
CA ALA A 276 -24.83 -6.03 2.48
C ALA A 276 -23.65 -5.15 2.04
N ASP A 277 -23.81 -3.83 2.12
CA ASP A 277 -22.74 -2.87 1.84
C ASP A 277 -21.62 -3.00 2.87
N ALA A 278 -21.98 -3.10 4.15
CA ALA A 278 -21.03 -3.26 5.24
C ALA A 278 -20.12 -4.49 5.04
N LEU A 279 -20.68 -5.65 4.67
CA LEU A 279 -19.88 -6.86 4.38
C LEU A 279 -18.93 -6.65 3.19
N ARG A 280 -19.36 -5.97 2.11
CA ARG A 280 -18.47 -5.65 0.99
C ARG A 280 -17.31 -4.75 1.42
N SER A 281 -17.61 -3.69 2.18
CA SER A 281 -16.62 -2.75 2.70
C SER A 281 -15.62 -3.47 3.62
N ILE A 282 -16.10 -4.37 4.49
CA ILE A 282 -15.25 -5.21 5.35
C ILE A 282 -14.37 -6.17 4.55
N ASP A 283 -14.92 -6.88 3.57
CA ASP A 283 -14.13 -7.83 2.78
C ASP A 283 -13.07 -7.10 1.95
N ALA A 284 -13.38 -5.91 1.44
CA ALA A 284 -12.40 -5.04 0.81
C ALA A 284 -11.31 -4.58 1.80
N SER A 285 -11.69 -4.24 3.05
CA SER A 285 -10.73 -3.93 4.11
C SER A 285 -9.80 -5.11 4.42
N LEU A 286 -10.34 -6.32 4.55
CA LEU A 286 -9.56 -7.53 4.88
C LEU A 286 -8.60 -7.95 3.77
N LYS A 287 -8.92 -7.67 2.51
CA LYS A 287 -8.01 -7.87 1.36
C LYS A 287 -6.77 -6.97 1.43
N LEU A 288 -6.87 -5.83 2.10
CA LEU A 288 -5.77 -4.87 2.26
C LEU A 288 -5.03 -5.06 3.59
N ASP A 289 -5.77 -5.32 4.67
CA ASP A 289 -5.25 -5.55 6.02
C ASP A 289 -6.04 -6.67 6.71
N GLY A 290 -5.57 -7.91 6.51
CA GLY A 290 -6.11 -9.11 7.15
C GLY A 290 -5.51 -9.40 8.53
N ILE A 291 -4.79 -8.45 9.12
CA ILE A 291 -4.15 -8.62 10.43
C ILE A 291 -5.01 -7.99 11.53
N ARG A 292 -5.77 -6.95 11.21
CA ARG A 292 -6.61 -6.22 12.16
C ARG A 292 -7.77 -7.04 12.71
N TRP A 293 -7.72 -7.35 14.01
CA TRP A 293 -8.74 -8.14 14.70
C TRP A 293 -10.12 -7.45 14.78
N THR A 294 -10.16 -6.11 14.87
CA THR A 294 -11.43 -5.36 14.94
C THR A 294 -12.27 -5.53 13.69
N THR A 295 -11.63 -5.69 12.53
CA THR A 295 -12.30 -5.93 11.25
C THR A 295 -13.06 -7.25 11.26
N TYR A 296 -12.46 -8.33 11.79
CA TYR A 296 -13.13 -9.61 11.98
C TYR A 296 -14.26 -9.53 13.02
N ARG A 297 -14.03 -8.84 14.14
CA ARG A 297 -15.08 -8.62 15.16
C ARG A 297 -16.31 -7.95 14.56
N LEU A 298 -16.12 -6.86 13.81
CA LEU A 298 -17.23 -6.15 13.15
C LEU A 298 -17.95 -7.05 12.13
N ARG A 299 -17.21 -7.84 11.34
CA ARG A 299 -17.83 -8.82 10.43
C ARG A 299 -18.66 -9.86 11.18
N GLY A 300 -18.14 -10.40 12.27
CA GLY A 300 -18.86 -11.32 13.14
C GLY A 300 -20.12 -10.70 13.73
N HIS A 301 -20.09 -9.43 14.13
CA HIS A 301 -21.28 -8.71 14.61
C HIS A 301 -22.33 -8.54 13.51
N ILE A 302 -21.91 -8.22 12.28
CA ILE A 302 -22.82 -8.15 11.13
C ILE A 302 -23.42 -9.54 10.85
N HIS A 303 -22.62 -10.61 10.89
CA HIS A 303 -23.12 -11.99 10.74
C HIS A 303 -24.12 -12.35 11.85
N SER A 304 -23.86 -11.99 13.10
CA SER A 304 -24.82 -12.16 14.21
C SER A 304 -26.13 -11.42 13.95
N ALA A 305 -26.07 -10.18 13.48
CA ALA A 305 -27.26 -9.39 13.15
C ALA A 305 -28.07 -10.00 11.98
N LEU A 306 -27.40 -10.72 11.08
CA LEU A 306 -28.03 -11.46 9.99
C LEU A 306 -28.46 -12.89 10.38
N HIS A 307 -28.33 -13.27 11.66
CA HIS A 307 -28.58 -14.62 12.18
C HIS A 307 -27.71 -15.73 11.56
N LEU A 308 -26.54 -15.35 11.04
CA LEU A 308 -25.53 -16.26 10.49
C LEU A 308 -24.53 -16.64 11.59
N PHE A 309 -25.01 -17.34 12.61
CA PHE A 309 -24.26 -17.53 13.86
C PHE A 309 -22.98 -18.37 13.69
N ASP A 310 -22.95 -19.35 12.78
CA ASP A 310 -21.73 -20.13 12.51
C ASP A 310 -20.61 -19.24 11.96
N LEU A 311 -20.92 -18.40 10.96
CA LEU A 311 -19.96 -17.43 10.40
C LEU A 311 -19.52 -16.38 11.43
N SER A 312 -20.42 -15.99 12.32
CA SER A 312 -20.10 -15.10 13.44
C SER A 312 -19.08 -15.73 14.39
N VAL A 313 -19.29 -16.99 14.78
CA VAL A 313 -18.36 -17.74 15.64
C VAL A 313 -16.97 -17.85 14.98
N ASP A 314 -16.92 -18.17 13.69
CA ASP A 314 -15.65 -18.26 12.94
C ASP A 314 -14.89 -16.93 12.90
N ASP A 315 -15.59 -15.83 12.64
CA ASP A 315 -15.01 -14.49 12.65
C ASP A 315 -14.51 -14.07 14.04
N LEU A 316 -15.29 -14.34 15.09
CA LEU A 316 -14.91 -13.99 16.48
C LEU A 316 -13.73 -14.84 16.97
N LYS A 317 -13.66 -16.12 16.59
CA LYS A 317 -12.48 -16.97 16.83
C LYS A 317 -11.25 -16.44 16.09
N THR A 318 -11.42 -16.04 14.84
CA THR A 318 -10.34 -15.42 14.06
C THR A 318 -9.87 -14.12 14.70
N ALA A 319 -10.80 -13.27 15.16
CA ALA A 319 -10.48 -12.05 15.89
C ALA A 319 -9.66 -12.35 17.17
N LEU A 320 -10.05 -13.36 17.95
CA LEU A 320 -9.31 -13.81 19.14
C LEU A 320 -7.92 -14.37 18.82
N GLN A 321 -7.76 -15.08 17.71
CA GLN A 321 -6.44 -15.52 17.29
C GLN A 321 -5.54 -14.32 16.93
N LYS A 322 -6.08 -13.36 16.18
CA LYS A 322 -5.33 -12.18 15.70
C LYS A 322 -4.94 -11.23 16.82
N ILE A 323 -5.84 -10.99 17.78
CA ILE A 323 -5.59 -10.09 18.92
C ILE A 323 -4.44 -10.60 19.80
N THR A 324 -4.22 -11.92 19.88
CA THR A 324 -3.14 -12.54 20.66
C THR A 324 -1.79 -12.57 19.92
N LEU A 325 -1.78 -12.71 18.59
CA LEU A 325 -0.54 -12.82 17.81
C LEU A 325 0.21 -11.50 17.64
N LYS A 326 -0.53 -10.40 17.43
CA LYS A 326 0.01 -9.05 17.31
C LYS A 326 -0.95 -8.14 18.06
N ALA A 327 -0.66 -7.86 19.33
CA ALA A 327 -1.49 -7.03 20.19
C ALA A 327 -1.51 -5.56 19.71
N TYR A 328 -2.21 -5.27 18.61
CA TYR A 328 -2.39 -3.94 18.03
C TYR A 328 -3.20 -3.04 18.96
N GLY A 329 -2.60 -2.61 20.07
CA GLY A 329 -3.24 -1.72 21.05
C GLY A 329 -4.43 -2.32 21.79
N ALA A 330 -4.62 -3.65 21.72
CA ALA A 330 -5.69 -4.33 22.43
C ALA A 330 -5.44 -4.38 23.93
N THR A 331 -6.45 -4.05 24.72
CA THR A 331 -6.41 -4.13 26.17
C THR A 331 -6.90 -5.50 26.66
N ALA A 332 -6.58 -5.84 27.91
CA ALA A 332 -7.16 -7.03 28.55
C ALA A 332 -8.71 -6.99 28.58
N SER A 333 -9.29 -5.78 28.63
CA SER A 333 -10.73 -5.55 28.53
C SER A 333 -11.27 -5.97 27.17
N ASP A 334 -10.60 -5.58 26.08
CA ASP A 334 -11.02 -5.94 24.71
C ASP A 334 -11.02 -7.46 24.51
N ILE A 335 -9.98 -8.14 25.02
CA ILE A 335 -9.88 -9.60 24.96
C ILE A 335 -11.04 -10.24 25.73
N SER A 336 -11.31 -9.76 26.95
CA SER A 336 -12.42 -10.26 27.77
C SER A 336 -13.78 -10.05 27.10
N GLN A 337 -14.03 -8.86 26.54
CA GLN A 337 -15.25 -8.56 25.80
C GLN A 337 -15.42 -9.50 24.60
N LEU A 338 -14.34 -9.74 23.84
CA LEU A 338 -14.39 -10.61 22.67
C LEU A 338 -14.68 -12.08 23.04
N HIS A 339 -14.15 -12.57 24.17
CA HIS A 339 -14.53 -13.89 24.71
C HIS A 339 -16.01 -13.97 25.09
N GLN A 340 -16.55 -12.90 25.70
CA GLN A 340 -17.99 -12.85 26.03
C GLN A 340 -18.85 -12.83 24.78
N GLU A 341 -18.46 -12.08 23.75
CA GLU A 341 -19.14 -12.05 22.45
C GLU A 341 -19.11 -13.42 21.77
N LEU A 342 -17.96 -14.11 21.77
CA LEU A 342 -17.85 -15.47 21.24
C LEU A 342 -18.76 -16.43 22.01
N THR A 343 -18.73 -16.41 23.33
CA THR A 343 -19.57 -17.28 24.17
C THR A 343 -21.07 -17.05 23.88
N LYS A 344 -21.47 -15.80 23.66
CA LYS A 344 -22.86 -15.47 23.27
C LYS A 344 -23.19 -16.04 21.89
N ALA A 345 -22.31 -15.88 20.91
CA ALA A 345 -22.51 -16.43 19.56
C ALA A 345 -22.58 -17.97 19.58
N GLU A 346 -21.73 -18.65 20.33
CA GLU A 346 -21.75 -20.11 20.49
C GLU A 346 -23.04 -20.62 21.15
N LYS A 347 -23.58 -19.87 22.13
CA LYS A 347 -24.91 -20.16 22.69
C LYS A 347 -26.01 -19.99 21.64
N CYS A 348 -25.93 -18.98 20.78
CA CYS A 348 -26.87 -18.80 19.67
C CYS A 348 -26.78 -19.96 18.67
N VAL A 349 -25.58 -20.43 18.33
CA VAL A 349 -25.38 -21.64 17.50
C VAL A 349 -26.00 -22.87 18.18
N ALA A 350 -25.71 -23.10 19.46
CA ALA A 350 -26.28 -24.23 20.20
C ALA A 350 -27.82 -24.19 20.22
N HIS A 351 -28.40 -23.00 20.39
CA HIS A 351 -29.85 -22.80 20.33
C HIS A 351 -30.42 -23.03 18.92
N ALA A 352 -29.73 -22.54 17.88
CA ALA A 352 -30.10 -22.72 16.48
C ALA A 352 -29.95 -24.18 16.01
N ASN A 353 -29.04 -24.95 16.58
CA ASN A 353 -28.93 -26.39 16.31
C ASN A 353 -29.97 -27.21 17.10
N ALA A 354 -30.37 -26.73 18.28
CA ALA A 354 -31.40 -27.36 19.09
C ALA A 354 -32.84 -27.07 18.60
N SER A 355 -33.04 -26.03 17.80
CA SER A 355 -34.34 -25.63 17.24
C SER A 355 -34.27 -25.67 15.71
N PRO A 356 -35.12 -26.41 14.99
CA PRO A 356 -35.08 -26.47 13.54
C PRO A 356 -35.32 -25.09 12.93
N LYS A 357 -34.78 -24.90 11.73
CA LYS A 357 -35.00 -23.68 10.95
C LYS A 357 -36.49 -23.43 10.74
N ASP A 358 -36.95 -22.21 11.02
CA ASP A 358 -38.31 -21.77 10.70
C ASP A 358 -38.33 -21.18 9.28
N TYR A 359 -38.62 -22.01 8.28
CA TYR A 359 -38.65 -21.61 6.86
C TYR A 359 -39.72 -20.56 6.57
N TYR A 360 -40.80 -20.52 7.35
CA TYR A 360 -41.81 -19.46 7.23
C TYR A 360 -41.25 -18.11 7.67
N LYS A 361 -40.50 -18.08 8.78
CA LYS A 361 -39.82 -16.84 9.22
C LYS A 361 -38.78 -16.36 8.22
N ILE A 362 -38.02 -17.28 7.61
CA ILE A 362 -37.01 -16.94 6.57
C ILE A 362 -37.67 -16.28 5.36
N LEU A 363 -38.83 -16.78 4.90
CA LEU A 363 -39.59 -16.16 3.82
C LEU A 363 -40.50 -15.00 4.28
N GLN A 364 -40.50 -14.66 5.57
CA GLN A 364 -41.37 -13.64 6.18
C GLN A 364 -42.86 -13.92 5.95
N LEU A 365 -43.28 -15.17 6.14
CA LEU A 365 -44.64 -15.65 5.95
C LEU A 365 -45.24 -16.22 7.24
N SER A 366 -46.57 -16.23 7.31
CA SER A 366 -47.31 -17.02 8.30
C SER A 366 -47.35 -18.50 7.89
N PRO A 367 -47.33 -19.46 8.84
CA PRO A 367 -47.58 -20.87 8.53
C PRO A 367 -48.91 -21.14 7.79
N THR A 368 -49.88 -20.21 7.91
CA THR A 368 -51.18 -20.27 7.21
C THR A 368 -51.15 -19.73 5.77
N CYS A 369 -49.97 -19.37 5.24
CA CYS A 369 -49.82 -18.81 3.90
C CYS A 369 -50.18 -19.79 2.77
N SER A 370 -50.64 -19.25 1.64
CA SER A 370 -50.93 -20.03 0.43
C SER A 370 -49.67 -20.30 -0.41
N GLN A 371 -49.75 -21.25 -1.36
CA GLN A 371 -48.64 -21.46 -2.31
C GLN A 371 -48.38 -20.25 -3.21
N ALA A 372 -49.38 -19.40 -3.45
CA ALA A 372 -49.19 -18.14 -4.16
C ALA A 372 -48.33 -17.16 -3.34
N ASP A 373 -48.58 -17.08 -2.04
CA ASP A 373 -47.82 -16.22 -1.12
C ASP A 373 -46.36 -16.67 -1.02
N ILE A 374 -46.12 -17.99 -0.94
CA ILE A 374 -44.76 -18.57 -0.92
C ILE A 374 -43.96 -18.18 -2.16
N ARG A 375 -44.54 -18.33 -3.36
CA ARG A 375 -43.88 -17.93 -4.61
C ARG A 375 -43.62 -16.43 -4.67
N LYS A 376 -44.58 -15.61 -4.21
CA LYS A 376 -44.44 -14.15 -4.19
C LYS A 376 -43.34 -13.72 -3.22
N ALA A 377 -43.34 -14.24 -2.00
CA ALA A 377 -42.34 -13.93 -0.98
C ALA A 377 -40.94 -14.39 -1.40
N TYR A 378 -40.83 -15.58 -1.99
CA TYR A 378 -39.57 -16.06 -2.54
C TYR A 378 -39.01 -15.08 -3.57
N LYS A 379 -39.81 -14.61 -4.54
CA LYS A 379 -39.34 -13.64 -5.53
C LYS A 379 -38.82 -12.34 -4.88
N VAL A 380 -39.49 -11.86 -3.84
CA VAL A 380 -39.06 -10.66 -3.10
C VAL A 380 -37.74 -10.90 -2.36
N GLN A 381 -37.64 -11.98 -1.58
CA GLN A 381 -36.43 -12.29 -0.81
C GLN A 381 -35.25 -12.66 -1.73
N MET A 382 -35.49 -13.39 -2.82
CA MET A 382 -34.50 -13.73 -3.84
C MET A 382 -33.91 -12.45 -4.45
N LEU A 383 -34.74 -11.49 -4.86
CA LEU A 383 -34.25 -10.22 -5.42
C LEU A 383 -33.45 -9.40 -4.39
N LYS A 384 -33.84 -9.45 -3.12
CA LYS A 384 -33.17 -8.74 -2.02
C LYS A 384 -31.81 -9.35 -1.69
N HIS A 385 -31.70 -10.67 -1.67
CA HIS A 385 -30.49 -11.39 -1.27
C HIS A 385 -29.65 -11.88 -2.45
N HIS A 386 -30.02 -11.57 -3.70
CA HIS A 386 -29.28 -12.00 -4.89
C HIS A 386 -27.83 -11.46 -4.89
N PRO A 387 -26.81 -12.32 -5.04
CA PRO A 387 -25.41 -11.88 -5.07
C PRO A 387 -25.12 -10.83 -6.14
N ASP A 388 -25.64 -10.98 -7.36
CA ASP A 388 -25.47 -9.99 -8.46
C ASP A 388 -26.09 -8.62 -8.16
N LYS A 389 -27.02 -8.54 -7.19
CA LYS A 389 -27.63 -7.27 -6.75
C LYS A 389 -27.02 -6.77 -5.43
N GLY A 390 -25.89 -7.34 -5.03
CA GLY A 390 -25.20 -7.01 -3.80
C GLY A 390 -25.85 -7.62 -2.55
N GLY A 391 -26.62 -8.70 -2.66
CA GLY A 391 -27.16 -9.43 -1.51
C GLY A 391 -26.14 -10.36 -0.84
N VAL A 392 -26.48 -10.86 0.36
CA VAL A 392 -25.62 -11.76 1.13
C VAL A 392 -25.84 -13.21 0.71
N GLU A 393 -24.81 -13.87 0.17
CA GLU A 393 -24.89 -15.23 -0.38
C GLU A 393 -25.41 -16.26 0.63
N ALA A 394 -24.99 -16.17 1.90
CA ALA A 394 -25.45 -17.07 2.95
C ALA A 394 -26.98 -16.94 3.18
N GLN A 395 -27.52 -15.72 3.13
CA GLN A 395 -28.97 -15.51 3.22
C GLN A 395 -29.69 -16.00 1.96
N PHE A 396 -29.08 -15.82 0.78
CA PHE A 396 -29.62 -16.36 -0.46
C PHE A 396 -29.79 -17.89 -0.41
N LYS A 397 -28.80 -18.61 0.14
CA LYS A 397 -28.88 -20.07 0.33
C LYS A 397 -30.02 -20.45 1.26
N LEU A 398 -30.20 -19.74 2.38
CA LEU A 398 -31.31 -19.97 3.32
C LEU A 398 -32.68 -19.72 2.66
N VAL A 399 -32.81 -18.67 1.86
CA VAL A 399 -34.04 -18.35 1.12
C VAL A 399 -34.37 -19.45 0.10
N ASN A 400 -33.38 -19.97 -0.62
CA ASN A 400 -33.57 -21.08 -1.56
C ASN A 400 -33.95 -22.39 -0.85
N GLU A 401 -33.30 -22.72 0.28
CA GLU A 401 -33.63 -23.89 1.10
C GLU A 401 -35.07 -23.82 1.62
N ALA A 402 -35.48 -22.65 2.13
CA ALA A 402 -36.84 -22.41 2.61
C ALA A 402 -37.87 -22.55 1.49
N TYR A 403 -37.61 -21.96 0.32
CA TYR A 403 -38.52 -22.07 -0.83
C TYR A 403 -38.61 -23.50 -1.36
N THR A 404 -37.49 -24.21 -1.48
CA THR A 404 -37.48 -25.60 -1.96
C THR A 404 -38.34 -26.49 -1.06
N THR A 405 -38.27 -26.28 0.26
CA THR A 405 -39.08 -27.06 1.22
C THR A 405 -40.56 -26.67 1.20
N LEU A 406 -40.89 -25.38 1.13
CA LEU A 406 -42.27 -24.89 1.26
C LEU A 406 -43.06 -24.89 -0.06
N SER A 407 -42.38 -24.82 -1.21
CA SER A 407 -43.03 -24.75 -2.52
C SER A 407 -43.63 -26.09 -2.99
N ASP A 408 -43.05 -27.21 -2.58
CA ASP A 408 -43.63 -28.54 -2.79
C ASP A 408 -44.63 -28.90 -1.68
N PRO A 409 -45.89 -29.23 -2.01
CA PRO A 409 -46.88 -29.59 -1.00
C PRO A 409 -46.51 -30.81 -0.15
N GLY A 410 -45.76 -31.78 -0.70
CA GLY A 410 -45.31 -32.97 0.01
C GLY A 410 -44.23 -32.63 1.05
N SER A 411 -43.17 -31.96 0.61
CA SER A 411 -42.09 -31.46 1.48
C SER A 411 -42.60 -30.52 2.56
N ARG A 412 -43.53 -29.61 2.22
CA ARG A 412 -44.16 -28.70 3.18
C ARG A 412 -44.92 -29.45 4.27
N ARG A 413 -45.70 -30.49 3.92
CA ARG A 413 -46.43 -31.30 4.90
C ARG A 413 -45.50 -32.03 5.86
N ILE A 414 -44.41 -32.61 5.35
CA ILE A 414 -43.40 -33.29 6.17
C ILE A 414 -42.75 -32.29 7.13
N TYR A 415 -42.38 -31.11 6.61
CA TYR A 415 -41.81 -30.03 7.41
C TYR A 415 -42.79 -29.55 8.51
N ASP A 416 -44.06 -29.33 8.17
CA ASP A 416 -45.08 -28.89 9.12
C ASP A 416 -45.32 -29.93 10.22
N ASP A 417 -45.36 -31.22 9.89
CA ASP A 417 -45.48 -32.32 10.86
C ASP A 417 -44.26 -32.39 11.79
N GLN A 418 -43.04 -32.29 11.25
CA GLN A 418 -41.82 -32.21 12.06
C GLN A 418 -41.84 -31.00 13.00
N ARG A 419 -42.27 -29.84 12.50
CA ARG A 419 -42.38 -28.60 13.27
C ARG A 419 -43.43 -28.69 14.40
N LEU A 420 -44.51 -29.44 14.20
CA LEU A 420 -45.57 -29.64 15.21
C LEU A 420 -45.20 -30.67 16.28
N ARG A 421 -44.40 -31.68 15.94
CA ARG A 421 -43.93 -32.72 16.89
C ARG A 421 -42.91 -32.21 17.89
N GLN A 422 -42.37 -31.02 17.67
CA GLN A 422 -41.42 -30.44 18.61
C GLN A 422 -42.14 -29.79 19.79
N PRO A 423 -41.65 -29.98 21.02
CA PRO A 423 -42.26 -29.39 22.19
C PRO A 423 -42.24 -27.86 22.04
N ARG A 424 -43.42 -27.23 22.01
CA ARG A 424 -43.56 -25.78 22.10
C ARG A 424 -42.96 -25.33 23.43
N ARG A 425 -41.69 -24.95 23.43
CA ARG A 425 -41.09 -24.31 24.60
C ARG A 425 -41.69 -22.91 24.71
N SER A 426 -42.46 -22.69 25.77
CA SER A 426 -43.00 -21.39 26.15
C SER A 426 -41.85 -20.37 26.26
N ALA A 427 -41.99 -19.21 25.62
CA ALA A 427 -41.04 -18.12 25.72
C ALA A 427 -40.90 -17.66 27.18
N PRO A 428 -39.69 -17.35 27.68
CA PRO A 428 -39.57 -16.59 28.92
C PRO A 428 -40.12 -15.17 28.69
N HIS A 429 -40.94 -14.71 29.62
CA HIS A 429 -41.56 -13.39 29.65
C HIS A 429 -40.55 -12.25 29.74
#